data_AF-A0A0C3C5B2-F1
#
_entry.id   AF-A0A0C3C5B2-F1
#
_cell.length_a   1.000
_cell.length_b   1.000
_cell.length_c   1.000
_cell.angle_alpha   90.00
_cell.angle_beta   90.00
_cell.angle_gamma   90.00
#
_symmetry.space_group_name_H-M   'P 1'
#
loop_
_entity.id
_entity.type
_entity.pdbx_description
1 polymer ?
#
loop_
_entity_poly.entity_id
_entity_poly.type
_entity_poly.pdbx_seq_one_letter_code
_entity_poly.pdbx_strand_id
1 'polypeptide(L)'
;LINKYIDLMKESKLYLFIMIMCPDRKVDWFKNNDFSRDEIRRLKISVIAHWVQKYGPGTDVPAGDSANAEQKIKRSKWESSKAAPKKKHPYDHIETYLQESTISSEAVANAGGYMAYWHAA
;
A
#
# COMPACT_ATOMS: atom_id res chain seq x y z
N LEU A 1 16.25 13.69 9.74
CA LEU A 1 15.78 12.28 9.67
C LEU A 1 15.56 11.81 8.24
N ILE A 2 14.81 12.54 7.41
CA ILE A 2 14.49 12.14 6.03
C ILE A 2 15.74 11.89 5.16
N ASN A 3 16.74 12.77 5.21
CA ASN A 3 17.98 12.60 4.42
C ASN A 3 18.72 11.29 4.73
N LYS A 4 18.73 10.85 5.99
CA LYS A 4 19.32 9.57 6.38
C LYS A 4 18.63 8.40 5.69
N TYR A 5 17.30 8.44 5.58
CA TYR A 5 16.55 7.39 4.88
C TYR A 5 16.74 7.47 3.36
N ILE A 6 16.94 8.65 2.79
CA ILE A 6 17.23 8.83 1.36
C ILE A 6 18.56 8.19 0.97
N ASP A 7 19.61 8.43 1.76
CA ASP A 7 20.92 7.85 1.48
C ASP A 7 20.88 6.33 1.64
N LEU A 8 20.22 5.85 2.70
CA LEU A 8 20.08 4.41 2.96
C LEU A 8 19.12 3.69 1.98
N MET A 9 18.20 4.41 1.31
CA MET A 9 17.37 3.83 0.24
C MET A 9 18.20 3.37 -0.96
N LYS A 10 19.33 4.05 -1.24
CA LYS A 10 20.25 3.64 -2.31
C LYS A 10 21.00 2.35 -1.95
N GLU A 11 21.22 2.13 -0.67
CA GLU A 11 21.99 0.99 -0.15
C GLU A 11 21.11 -0.22 0.19
N SER A 12 19.85 -0.01 0.55
CA SER A 12 18.95 -1.09 0.95
C SER A 12 17.49 -0.88 0.54
N LYS A 13 16.94 -1.94 -0.07
CA LYS A 13 15.53 -2.03 -0.44
C LYS A 13 14.59 -1.92 0.77
N LEU A 14 15.04 -2.26 1.98
CA LEU A 14 14.22 -2.18 3.19
C LEU A 14 13.70 -0.75 3.44
N TYR A 15 14.56 0.25 3.26
CA TYR A 15 14.17 1.65 3.48
C TYR A 15 13.20 2.15 2.41
N LEU A 16 13.32 1.62 1.19
CA LEU A 16 12.33 1.85 0.13
C LEU A 16 10.96 1.30 0.55
N PHE A 17 10.91 0.08 1.08
CA PHE A 17 9.67 -0.51 1.58
C PHE A 17 9.06 0.34 2.69
N ILE A 18 9.85 0.75 3.68
CA ILE A 18 9.38 1.58 4.79
C ILE A 18 8.76 2.87 4.26
N MET A 19 9.42 3.57 3.32
CA MET A 19 8.92 4.81 2.74
C MET A 19 7.61 4.62 1.97
N ILE A 20 7.46 3.49 1.27
CA ILE A 20 6.23 3.18 0.52
C ILE A 20 5.08 2.79 1.47
N MET A 21 5.38 2.12 2.58
CA MET A 21 4.41 1.76 3.61
C MET A 21 4.00 2.93 4.52
N CYS A 22 4.65 4.10 4.38
CA CYS A 22 4.20 5.33 5.03
C CYS A 22 2.98 5.91 4.29
N PRO A 23 1.80 6.01 4.94
CA PRO A 23 0.56 6.46 4.30
C PRO A 23 0.59 7.90 3.81
N ASP A 24 1.45 8.75 4.38
CA ASP A 24 1.62 10.16 4.03
C ASP A 24 2.58 10.41 2.86
N ARG A 25 3.32 9.37 2.44
CA ARG A 25 4.38 9.47 1.42
C ARG A 25 4.09 8.59 0.22
N LYS A 26 3.87 7.29 0.46
CA LYS A 26 3.63 6.25 -0.54
C LYS A 26 4.46 6.48 -1.83
N VAL A 27 3.79 6.40 -2.97
CA VAL A 27 4.33 6.61 -4.32
C VAL A 27 4.50 8.11 -4.62
N ASP A 28 3.64 8.96 -4.04
CA ASP A 28 3.60 10.38 -4.37
C ASP A 28 4.84 11.13 -3.89
N TRP A 29 5.46 10.68 -2.80
CA TRP A 29 6.74 11.20 -2.36
C TRP A 29 7.82 11.05 -3.43
N PHE A 30 7.90 9.89 -4.12
CA PHE A 30 8.87 9.69 -5.20
C PHE A 30 8.59 10.59 -6.41
N LYS A 31 7.32 10.81 -6.75
CA LYS A 31 6.93 11.76 -7.81
C LYS A 31 7.41 13.18 -7.50
N ASN A 32 7.35 13.57 -6.22
CA ASN A 32 7.73 14.90 -5.76
C ASN A 32 9.24 15.07 -5.49
N ASN A 33 10.04 14.00 -5.61
CA ASN A 33 11.49 13.99 -5.38
C ASN A 33 12.27 13.57 -6.63
N ASP A 34 11.80 14.01 -7.81
CA ASP A 34 12.48 13.86 -9.10
C ASP A 34 12.72 12.43 -9.61
N PHE A 35 12.03 11.42 -9.07
CA PHE A 35 12.09 10.08 -9.63
C PHE A 35 11.33 10.03 -10.96
N SER A 36 11.95 9.43 -11.98
CA SER A 36 11.31 9.22 -13.27
C SER A 36 10.12 8.26 -13.15
N ARG A 37 9.18 8.36 -14.10
CA ARG A 37 8.02 7.46 -14.15
C ARG A 37 8.44 5.98 -14.25
N ASP A 38 9.52 5.70 -14.95
CA ASP A 38 10.05 4.34 -15.11
C ASP A 38 10.69 3.82 -13.81
N GLU A 39 11.41 4.67 -13.08
CA GLU A 39 11.91 4.32 -11.75
C GLU A 39 10.76 4.01 -10.81
N ILE A 40 9.76 4.88 -10.74
CA ILE A 40 8.57 4.66 -9.91
C ILE A 40 7.87 3.35 -10.29
N ARG A 41 7.78 3.04 -11.58
CA ARG A 41 7.20 1.76 -12.06
C ARG A 41 8.03 0.57 -11.59
N ARG A 42 9.36 0.62 -11.71
CA ARG A 42 10.26 -0.44 -11.22
C ARG A 42 10.14 -0.62 -9.70
N LEU A 43 10.04 0.47 -8.94
CA LEU A 43 9.85 0.42 -7.49
C LEU A 43 8.54 -0.26 -7.13
N LYS A 44 7.42 0.11 -7.78
CA LYS A 44 6.12 -0.56 -7.58
C LYS A 44 6.20 -2.06 -7.82
N ILE A 45 6.80 -2.48 -8.93
CA ILE A 45 6.97 -3.90 -9.28
C ILE A 45 7.80 -4.61 -8.20
N SER A 46 8.93 -4.02 -7.79
CA SER A 46 9.77 -4.60 -6.74
C SER A 46 9.03 -4.72 -5.42
N VAL A 47 8.15 -3.76 -5.09
CA VAL A 47 7.38 -3.82 -3.84
C VAL A 47 6.36 -4.93 -3.87
N ILE A 48 5.58 -5.02 -4.96
CA ILE A 48 4.57 -6.07 -5.14
C ILE A 48 5.24 -7.44 -5.12
N ALA A 49 6.34 -7.62 -5.84
CA ALA A 49 7.06 -8.89 -5.89
C ALA A 49 7.54 -9.34 -4.50
N HIS A 50 8.11 -8.43 -3.71
CA HIS A 50 8.56 -8.76 -2.36
C HIS A 50 7.39 -9.02 -1.41
N TRP A 51 6.30 -8.26 -1.51
CA TRP A 51 5.10 -8.48 -0.72
C TRP A 51 4.52 -9.87 -0.99
N VAL A 52 4.35 -10.24 -2.27
CA VAL A 52 3.88 -11.57 -2.67
C VAL A 52 4.85 -12.66 -2.24
N GLN A 53 6.16 -12.44 -2.35
CA GLN A 53 7.15 -13.41 -1.88
C GLN A 53 7.06 -13.65 -0.35
N LYS A 54 6.81 -12.59 0.43
CA LYS A 54 6.86 -12.63 1.89
C LYS A 54 5.53 -13.00 2.54
N TYR A 55 4.43 -12.52 1.98
CA TYR A 55 3.07 -12.58 2.54
C TYR A 55 2.05 -13.17 1.56
N GLY A 56 2.48 -13.55 0.35
CA GLY A 56 1.62 -14.30 -0.55
C GLY A 56 1.28 -15.68 0.04
N PRO A 57 0.27 -16.36 -0.53
CA PRO A 57 -0.06 -17.72 -0.12
C PRO A 57 1.21 -18.57 -0.26
N GLY A 58 1.69 -19.11 0.86
CA GLY A 58 2.88 -19.95 0.88
C GLY A 58 2.70 -21.13 -0.07
N THR A 59 3.80 -21.62 -0.64
CA THR A 59 3.84 -22.79 -1.53
C THR A 59 3.27 -24.08 -0.92
N ASP A 60 2.92 -24.05 0.36
CA ASP A 60 2.35 -25.17 1.13
C ASP A 60 0.82 -25.11 1.23
N VAL A 61 0.20 -24.05 0.69
CA VAL A 61 -1.25 -24.02 0.48
C VAL A 61 -1.49 -24.67 -0.88
N PRO A 62 -2.15 -25.84 -0.97
CA PRO A 62 -2.46 -26.43 -2.26
C PRO A 62 -3.20 -25.38 -3.08
N ALA A 63 -2.89 -25.32 -4.38
CA ALA A 63 -3.55 -24.47 -5.36
C ALA A 63 -5.02 -24.91 -5.56
N GLY A 64 -5.80 -24.84 -4.49
CA GLY A 64 -7.24 -25.01 -4.42
C GLY A 64 -7.79 -23.73 -3.81
N ASP A 65 -8.54 -22.99 -4.62
CA ASP A 65 -9.54 -22.03 -4.19
C ASP A 65 -9.04 -20.83 -3.36
N SER A 66 -8.38 -19.89 -4.03
CA SER A 66 -8.45 -18.47 -3.63
C SER A 66 -8.83 -17.53 -4.78
N ALA A 67 -9.44 -18.09 -5.83
CA ALA A 67 -10.46 -17.37 -6.58
C ALA A 67 -11.77 -17.53 -5.80
N ASN A 68 -12.46 -16.42 -5.48
CA ASN A 68 -13.72 -16.36 -4.74
C ASN A 68 -13.68 -16.71 -3.24
N ALA A 69 -13.15 -15.79 -2.43
CA ALA A 69 -13.77 -15.50 -1.14
C ALA A 69 -14.31 -14.05 -1.17
N GLU A 70 -15.29 -13.80 -2.04
CA GLU A 70 -16.21 -12.68 -1.86
C GLU A 70 -16.95 -12.91 -0.54
N GLN A 71 -16.40 -12.42 0.56
CA GLN A 71 -17.18 -12.16 1.75
C GLN A 71 -18.24 -11.14 1.36
N LYS A 72 -19.44 -11.63 1.05
CA LYS A 72 -20.66 -10.83 0.92
C LYS A 72 -20.92 -10.16 2.27
N ILE A 73 -20.26 -9.04 2.50
CA ILE A 73 -20.68 -8.06 3.50
C ILE A 73 -22.07 -7.61 3.05
N LYS A 74 -23.10 -8.01 3.81
CA LYS A 74 -24.48 -7.57 3.58
C LYS A 74 -24.53 -6.04 3.74
N ARG A 75 -24.35 -5.30 2.66
CA ARG A 75 -24.52 -3.85 2.63
C ARG A 75 -25.99 -3.52 2.92
N SER A 76 -26.20 -2.65 3.90
CA SER A 76 -27.54 -2.13 4.21
C SER A 76 -28.06 -1.30 3.04
N LYS A 77 -29.39 -1.26 2.88
CA LYS A 77 -30.12 -0.67 1.74
C LYS A 77 -29.89 0.84 1.53
N TRP A 78 -29.12 1.49 2.38
CA TRP A 78 -28.84 2.94 2.35
C TRP A 78 -27.49 3.33 1.73
N GLU A 79 -26.62 2.37 1.43
CA GLU A 79 -25.28 2.65 0.87
C GLU A 79 -25.32 2.65 -0.67
N SER A 80 -26.19 3.48 -1.25
CA SER A 80 -26.34 3.67 -2.70
C SER A 80 -26.15 5.14 -3.07
N SER A 81 -24.96 5.64 -2.86
CA SER A 81 -24.54 6.88 -3.52
C SER A 81 -23.03 6.87 -3.71
N LYS A 82 -22.64 6.78 -4.99
CA LYS A 82 -21.28 6.68 -5.57
C LYS A 82 -20.75 5.26 -5.64
N ALA A 83 -21.08 4.58 -6.74
CA ALA A 83 -20.37 3.39 -7.17
C ALA A 83 -18.89 3.75 -7.40
N ALA A 84 -18.05 3.38 -6.43
CA ALA A 84 -16.61 3.45 -6.58
C ALA A 84 -16.18 2.57 -7.77
N PRO A 85 -15.15 2.96 -8.54
CA PRO A 85 -14.64 2.15 -9.64
C PRO A 85 -14.33 0.74 -9.11
N LYS A 86 -14.74 -0.29 -9.86
CA LYS A 86 -14.49 -1.71 -9.52
C LYS A 86 -12.97 -1.89 -9.33
N LYS A 87 -12.51 -1.95 -8.08
CA LYS A 87 -11.11 -2.20 -7.75
C LYS A 87 -10.75 -3.58 -8.30
N LYS A 88 -9.65 -3.71 -9.06
CA LYS A 88 -9.18 -5.00 -9.61
C LYS A 88 -8.80 -6.00 -8.52
N HIS A 89 -8.48 -5.48 -7.34
CA HIS A 89 -8.05 -6.24 -6.17
C HIS A 89 -8.94 -5.90 -4.97
N PRO A 90 -9.02 -6.80 -3.97
CA PRO A 90 -9.70 -6.52 -2.72
C PRO A 90 -9.13 -5.29 -2.02
N TYR A 91 -9.86 -4.80 -1.02
CA TYR A 91 -9.47 -3.63 -0.23
C TYR A 91 -8.09 -3.84 0.42
N ASP A 92 -7.86 -5.02 0.99
CA ASP A 92 -6.61 -5.43 1.61
C ASP A 92 -5.63 -6.06 0.58
N HIS A 93 -5.26 -5.29 -0.44
CA HIS A 93 -4.27 -5.71 -1.43
C HIS A 93 -3.21 -4.64 -1.62
N ILE A 94 -1.93 -5.05 -1.70
CA ILE A 94 -0.81 -4.13 -1.83
C ILE A 94 -0.94 -3.18 -3.04
N GLU A 95 -1.48 -3.67 -4.17
CA GLU A 95 -1.73 -2.81 -5.33
C GLU A 95 -2.81 -1.76 -5.09
N THR A 96 -3.84 -2.10 -4.32
CA THR A 96 -4.89 -1.15 -3.91
C THR A 96 -4.27 -0.05 -3.05
N TYR A 97 -3.45 -0.43 -2.06
CA TYR A 97 -2.76 0.51 -1.18
C TYR A 97 -1.84 1.48 -1.94
N LEU A 98 -1.12 1.00 -2.97
CA LEU A 98 -0.22 1.80 -3.80
C LEU A 98 -0.93 2.77 -4.77
N GLN A 99 -2.24 2.58 -4.99
CA GLN A 99 -3.06 3.43 -5.86
C GLN A 99 -3.83 4.49 -5.06
N GLU A 100 -4.04 4.27 -3.77
CA GLU A 100 -4.69 5.22 -2.89
C GLU A 100 -3.86 6.49 -2.71
N SER A 101 -4.56 7.63 -2.59
CA SER A 101 -3.94 8.92 -2.31
C SER A 101 -3.17 8.88 -0.99
N THR A 102 -2.15 9.73 -0.88
CA THR A 102 -1.50 9.97 0.40
C THR A 102 -2.46 10.60 1.39
N ILE A 103 -2.25 10.27 2.67
CA ILE A 103 -2.94 10.89 3.79
C ILE A 103 -2.13 12.11 4.25
N SER A 104 -2.77 13.15 4.77
CA SER A 104 -2.03 14.30 5.27
C SER A 104 -1.17 13.90 6.47
N SER A 105 0.06 14.41 6.57
CA SER A 105 0.92 14.16 7.73
C SER A 105 0.28 14.64 9.04
N GLU A 106 -0.59 15.66 8.98
CA GLU A 106 -1.38 16.12 10.12
C GLU A 106 -2.37 15.06 10.63
N ALA A 107 -3.04 14.33 9.73
CA ALA A 107 -3.95 13.27 10.15
C ALA A 107 -3.21 12.12 10.86
N VAL A 108 -2.00 11.79 10.40
CA VAL A 108 -1.13 10.80 11.07
C VAL A 108 -0.66 11.31 12.43
N ALA A 109 -0.29 12.58 12.54
CA ALA A 109 0.12 13.19 13.81
C ALA A 109 -1.05 13.23 14.81
N ASN A 110 -2.24 13.61 14.36
CA ASN A 110 -3.45 13.67 15.18
C ASN A 110 -3.90 12.29 15.68
N ALA A 111 -3.63 11.23 14.91
CA ALA A 111 -3.88 9.86 15.34
C ALA A 111 -2.87 9.35 16.40
N GLY A 112 -1.82 10.12 16.73
CA GLY A 112 -0.78 9.70 17.66
C GLY A 112 0.39 8.98 17.00
N GLY A 113 0.57 9.14 15.68
CA GLY A 113 1.65 8.55 14.90
C GLY A 113 1.21 7.39 14.01
N TYR A 114 2.15 6.85 13.23
CA TYR A 114 1.86 5.86 12.18
C TYR A 114 1.19 4.59 12.70
N MET A 115 1.67 4.00 13.81
CA MET A 115 1.09 2.76 14.33
C MET A 115 -0.31 2.98 14.88
N ALA A 116 -0.55 4.09 15.58
CA ALA A 116 -1.87 4.41 16.10
C ALA A 116 -2.87 4.70 14.96
N TYR A 117 -2.42 5.38 13.90
CA TYR A 117 -3.20 5.55 12.67
C TYR A 117 -3.61 4.20 12.07
N TRP A 118 -2.68 3.26 11.94
CA TRP A 118 -2.94 1.94 11.38
C TRP A 118 -3.87 1.07 12.24
N HIS A 119 -3.85 1.23 13.56
CA HIS A 119 -4.76 0.52 14.46
C HIS A 119 -6.16 1.14 14.54
N ALA A 120 -6.29 2.43 14.21
CA ALA A 120 -7.56 3.15 14.24
C ALA A 120 -8.34 3.08 12.92
N ALA A 121 -7.69 2.67 11.82
CA ALA A 121 -8.27 2.52 10.48
C ALA A 121 -8.85 1.12 10.25
#